data_AF-A0A3M1YV56-F1
#
_entry.id   AF-A0A3M1YV56-F1
#
_cell.length_a   1.000
_cell.length_b   1.000
_cell.length_c   1.000
_cell.angle_alpha   90.00
_cell.angle_beta   90.00
_cell.angle_gamma   90.00
#
_symmetry.space_group_name_H-M   'P 1'
#
loop_
_entity.id
_entity.type
_entity.pdbx_description
1 polymer ?
#
loop_
_entity_poly.entity_id
_entity_poly.type
_entity_poly.pdbx_seq_one_letter_code
_entity_poly.pdbx_strand_id
1 'polypeptide(L)'
;SSKDVFLNIAGGIKVDDPAIDLAVVSAVLSSSEDIYINPKFCFSAEVGLSGEIRPVNKIEHRIYEADKLGFSKIFVAKQNIKGLNLKTLGIEVVGVNKIEQVFEYLFG
;
A
#
# COMPACT_ATOMS: atom_id res chain seq x y z
N SER A 1 5.08 21.81 -14.89
CA SER A 1 5.44 20.41 -14.62
C SER A 1 5.03 19.60 -15.84
N SER A 2 5.96 18.97 -16.54
CA SER A 2 5.73 18.26 -17.82
C SER A 2 6.23 16.81 -17.69
N LYS A 3 5.52 16.00 -16.91
CA LYS A 3 5.74 14.55 -16.86
C LYS A 3 4.43 13.89 -17.28
N ASP A 4 4.51 13.06 -18.32
CA ASP A 4 3.41 12.20 -18.73
C ASP A 4 3.49 10.91 -17.91
N VAL A 5 2.43 10.58 -17.19
CA VAL A 5 2.37 9.39 -16.34
C VAL A 5 1.53 8.33 -17.03
N PHE A 6 2.16 7.19 -17.34
CA PHE A 6 1.50 6.01 -17.86
C PHE A 6 1.41 4.96 -16.75
N LEU A 7 0.20 4.53 -16.42
CA LEU A 7 -0.06 3.52 -15.40
C LEU A 7 -0.74 2.31 -16.03
N ASN A 8 -0.29 1.11 -15.68
CA ASN A 8 -0.91 -0.14 -16.12
C ASN A 8 -1.23 -1.04 -14.93
N ILE A 9 -2.37 -1.72 -14.99
CA ILE A 9 -2.76 -2.77 -14.03
C ILE A 9 -2.48 -4.12 -14.70
N ALA A 10 -1.54 -4.88 -14.13
CA ALA A 10 -1.17 -6.18 -14.66
C ALA A 10 -2.38 -7.14 -14.73
N GLY A 11 -2.40 -7.99 -15.76
CA GLY A 11 -3.47 -8.96 -15.96
C GLY A 11 -4.77 -8.40 -16.53
N GLY A 12 -4.83 -7.12 -16.90
CA GLY A 12 -6.02 -6.49 -17.50
C GLY A 12 -7.20 -6.37 -16.54
N ILE A 13 -6.93 -6.43 -15.23
CA ILE A 13 -7.94 -6.36 -14.19
C ILE A 13 -8.47 -4.93 -14.12
N LYS A 14 -9.80 -4.78 -14.12
CA LYS A 14 -10.46 -3.51 -13.76
C LYS A 14 -10.76 -3.54 -12.27
N VAL A 15 -10.26 -2.55 -11.55
CA VAL A 15 -10.44 -2.43 -10.11
C VAL A 15 -11.06 -1.08 -9.80
N ASP A 16 -12.14 -1.09 -9.03
CA ASP A 16 -12.83 0.09 -8.51
C ASP A 16 -12.92 -0.07 -6.98
N ASP A 17 -11.80 0.20 -6.31
CA ASP A 17 -11.61 -0.02 -4.88
C ASP A 17 -10.60 1.00 -4.33
N PRO A 18 -10.99 1.93 -3.43
CA PRO A 18 -10.08 2.93 -2.86
C PRO A 18 -8.84 2.33 -2.19
N ALA A 19 -8.85 1.05 -1.82
CA ALA A 19 -7.68 0.37 -1.28
C ALA A 19 -6.46 0.33 -2.22
N ILE A 20 -6.64 0.56 -3.52
CA ILE A 20 -5.52 0.55 -4.48
C ILE A 20 -4.73 1.86 -4.51
N ASP A 21 -5.28 2.95 -3.96
CA ASP A 21 -4.69 4.29 -4.12
C ASP A 21 -3.24 4.30 -3.66
N LEU A 22 -2.96 3.74 -2.48
CA LEU A 22 -1.60 3.70 -1.95
C LEU A 22 -0.65 2.88 -2.83
N ALA A 23 -1.12 1.79 -3.44
CA ALA A 23 -0.32 0.99 -4.36
C ALA A 23 0.04 1.79 -5.63
N VAL A 24 -0.94 2.51 -6.19
CA VAL A 24 -0.75 3.37 -7.37
C VAL A 24 0.21 4.50 -7.06
N VAL A 25 0.01 5.21 -5.94
CA VAL A 25 0.91 6.29 -5.51
C VAL A 25 2.33 5.77 -5.30
N SER A 26 2.48 4.62 -4.65
CA SER A 26 3.81 4.01 -4.42
C SER A 26 4.49 3.64 -5.74
N ALA A 27 3.75 3.12 -6.73
CA ALA A 27 4.29 2.82 -8.06
C ALA A 27 4.74 4.08 -8.80
N VAL A 28 3.95 5.16 -8.75
CA VAL A 28 4.30 6.45 -9.37
C VAL A 28 5.51 7.08 -8.67
N LEU A 29 5.58 7.04 -7.34
CA LEU A 29 6.73 7.53 -6.58
C LEU A 29 8.00 6.76 -6.93
N SER A 30 7.95 5.42 -6.91
CA SER A 30 9.05 4.56 -7.32
C SER A 30 9.55 4.89 -8.73
N SER A 31 8.63 5.09 -9.68
CA SER A 31 8.97 5.49 -11.05
C SER A 31 9.53 6.92 -11.15
N SER A 32 9.13 7.84 -10.29
CA SER A 32 9.62 9.22 -10.30
C SER A 32 11.03 9.32 -9.71
N GLU A 33 11.29 8.57 -8.64
CA GLU A 33 12.56 8.61 -7.89
C GLU A 33 13.59 7.61 -8.43
N ASP A 34 13.20 6.72 -9.35
CA ASP A 34 14.03 5.64 -9.89
C ASP A 34 14.58 4.70 -8.80
N ILE A 35 13.76 4.46 -7.76
CA ILE A 35 14.09 3.56 -6.66
C ILE A 35 13.12 2.38 -6.64
N TYR A 36 13.70 1.19 -6.56
CA TYR A 36 12.98 -0.07 -6.58
C TYR A 36 12.20 -0.34 -5.29
N ILE A 37 10.91 -0.71 -5.41
CA ILE A 37 10.12 -1.27 -4.30
C ILE A 37 10.26 -2.79 -4.30
N ASN A 38 10.55 -3.35 -3.12
CA ASN A 38 10.66 -4.80 -2.91
C ASN A 38 9.36 -5.51 -3.37
N PRO A 39 9.44 -6.58 -4.18
CA PRO A 39 8.26 -7.20 -4.78
C PRO A 39 7.47 -8.05 -3.78
N LYS A 40 8.04 -8.27 -2.59
CA LYS A 40 7.37 -8.87 -1.43
C LYS A 40 6.68 -7.84 -0.55
N PHE A 41 6.63 -6.57 -0.95
CA PHE A 41 5.82 -5.55 -0.29
C PHE A 41 4.50 -5.37 -1.04
N CYS A 42 3.42 -5.15 -0.29
CA CYS A 42 2.13 -4.80 -0.84
C CYS A 42 1.47 -3.65 -0.05
N PHE A 43 0.45 -3.02 -0.64
CA PHE A 43 -0.13 -1.78 -0.14
C PHE A 43 -1.66 -1.87 -0.21
N SER A 44 -2.34 -1.40 0.83
CA SER A 44 -3.80 -1.39 0.89
C SER A 44 -4.31 -0.23 1.75
N ALA A 45 -4.55 0.92 1.13
CA ALA A 45 -5.18 2.07 1.78
C ALA A 45 -5.68 3.09 0.74
N GLU A 46 -6.66 3.90 1.15
CA GLU A 46 -7.13 5.08 0.41
C GLU A 46 -6.19 6.25 0.67
N VAL A 47 -5.93 7.07 -0.34
CA VAL A 47 -5.07 8.26 -0.23
C VAL A 47 -5.92 9.50 -0.48
N GLY A 48 -6.05 10.33 0.55
CA GLY A 48 -6.74 11.61 0.41
C GLY A 48 -5.87 12.68 -0.24
N LEU A 49 -6.52 13.75 -0.72
CA LEU A 49 -5.86 14.83 -1.46
C LEU A 49 -4.82 15.60 -0.64
N SER A 50 -4.92 15.58 0.70
CA SER A 50 -3.93 16.23 1.58
C SER A 50 -2.77 15.31 1.95
N GLY A 51 -2.67 14.13 1.32
CA GLY A 51 -1.66 13.12 1.59
C GLY A 51 -1.96 12.26 2.81
N GLU A 52 -3.17 12.35 3.36
CA GLU A 52 -3.60 11.51 4.47
C GLU A 52 -3.92 10.08 4.00
N ILE A 53 -3.53 9.09 4.81
CA ILE A 53 -3.83 7.69 4.55
C ILE A 53 -5.08 7.29 5.33
N ARG A 54 -6.08 6.78 4.61
CA ARG A 54 -7.43 6.53 5.12
C ARG A 54 -7.75 5.04 5.21
N PRO A 55 -8.55 4.64 6.22
CA PRO A 55 -8.93 3.25 6.42
C PRO A 55 -9.79 2.72 5.26
N VAL A 56 -9.59 1.44 4.94
CA VAL A 56 -10.35 0.73 3.90
C VAL A 56 -11.03 -0.51 4.43
N ASN A 57 -12.12 -0.90 3.77
CA ASN A 57 -12.94 -2.03 4.18
C ASN A 57 -12.22 -3.38 4.04
N LYS A 58 -12.60 -4.33 4.91
CA LYS A 58 -12.15 -5.74 4.90
C LYS A 58 -10.63 -5.90 5.00
N ILE A 59 -9.96 -5.04 5.76
CA ILE A 59 -8.49 -5.05 5.84
C ILE A 59 -7.92 -6.35 6.40
N GLU A 60 -8.60 -6.98 7.35
CA GLU A 60 -8.18 -8.26 7.93
C GLU A 60 -8.07 -9.35 6.84
N HIS A 61 -9.08 -9.46 5.97
CA HIS A 61 -9.04 -10.38 4.83
C HIS A 61 -7.89 -10.07 3.87
N ARG A 62 -7.61 -8.79 3.61
CA ARG A 62 -6.51 -8.37 2.72
C ARG A 62 -5.14 -8.72 3.31
N ILE A 63 -4.96 -8.48 4.61
CA ILE A 63 -3.74 -8.83 5.33
C ILE A 63 -3.54 -10.36 5.31
N TYR A 64 -4.59 -11.13 5.59
CA TYR A 64 -4.50 -12.59 5.59
C TYR A 64 -4.18 -13.16 4.20
N GLU A 65 -4.78 -12.61 3.14
CA GLU A 65 -4.45 -13.04 1.78
C GLU A 65 -3.01 -12.64 1.40
N ALA A 66 -2.54 -11.46 1.81
CA ALA A 66 -1.15 -11.07 1.59
C ALA A 66 -0.15 -11.99 2.31
N ASP A 67 -0.45 -12.37 3.56
CA ASP A 67 0.32 -13.36 4.33
C ASP A 67 0.37 -14.71 3.61
N LYS A 68 -0.80 -15.20 3.19
CA LYS A 68 -0.96 -16.48 2.48
C LYS A 68 -0.22 -16.51 1.13
N LEU A 69 -0.19 -15.40 0.41
CA LEU A 69 0.56 -15.25 -0.85
C LEU A 69 2.07 -15.09 -0.62
N GLY A 70 2.52 -15.00 0.64
CA GLY A 70 3.93 -14.93 1.01
C GLY A 70 4.55 -13.56 0.75
N PHE A 71 3.78 -12.48 0.92
CA PHE A 71 4.33 -11.14 1.05
C PHE A 71 5.02 -11.00 2.42
N SER A 72 6.14 -10.28 2.45
CA SER A 72 6.88 -10.03 3.69
C SER A 72 6.33 -8.83 4.45
N LYS A 73 5.71 -7.86 3.75
CA LYS A 73 5.22 -6.61 4.34
C LYS A 73 3.96 -6.11 3.65
N ILE A 74 3.01 -5.61 4.44
CA ILE A 74 1.84 -4.89 3.94
C ILE A 74 1.72 -3.52 4.61
N PHE A 75 1.58 -2.48 3.79
CA PHE A 75 1.32 -1.11 4.25
C PHE A 75 -0.17 -0.82 4.26
N VAL A 76 -0.70 -0.41 5.40
CA VAL A 76 -2.12 -0.15 5.61
C VAL A 76 -2.33 1.15 6.38
N ALA A 77 -3.53 1.72 6.33
CA ALA A 77 -3.88 2.83 7.20
C ALA A 77 -3.73 2.45 8.68
N LYS A 78 -3.12 3.31 9.49
CA LYS A 78 -2.90 3.02 10.92
C LYS A 78 -4.19 2.75 11.68
N GLN A 79 -5.29 3.39 11.29
CA GLN A 79 -6.61 3.18 11.87
C GLN A 79 -7.14 1.76 11.64
N ASN A 80 -6.75 1.12 10.53
CA ASN A 80 -7.17 -0.25 10.20
C ASN A 80 -6.56 -1.31 11.12
N ILE A 81 -5.44 -1.02 11.78
CA ILE A 81 -4.75 -1.99 12.65
C ILE A 81 -5.41 -2.09 14.03
N LYS A 82 -6.19 -1.07 14.44
CA LYS A 82 -6.79 -1.03 15.77
C LYS A 82 -7.73 -2.23 15.97
N GLY A 83 -7.40 -3.09 16.93
CA GLY A 83 -8.21 -4.24 17.31
C GLY A 83 -7.95 -5.52 16.51
N LEU A 84 -7.00 -5.52 15.58
CA LEU A 84 -6.60 -6.74 14.87
C LEU A 84 -5.63 -7.58 15.69
N ASN A 85 -5.80 -8.91 15.68
CA ASN A 85 -4.84 -9.84 16.23
C ASN A 85 -3.80 -10.23 15.18
N LEU A 86 -2.68 -9.52 15.15
CA LEU A 86 -1.62 -9.72 14.15
C LEU A 86 -0.57 -10.78 14.55
N LYS A 87 -0.66 -11.33 15.77
CA LYS A 87 0.41 -12.17 16.34
C LYS A 87 0.60 -13.51 15.63
N THR A 88 -0.39 -13.96 14.87
CA THR A 88 -0.39 -15.25 14.19
C THR A 88 0.05 -15.18 12.73
N LEU A 89 0.38 -13.98 12.23
CA LEU A 89 0.73 -13.75 10.85
C LEU A 89 2.24 -13.76 10.64
N GLY A 90 2.70 -14.24 9.48
CA GLY A 90 4.10 -14.19 9.07
C GLY A 90 4.50 -12.88 8.38
N ILE A 91 3.51 -12.11 7.92
CA ILE A 91 3.67 -10.81 7.27
C ILE A 91 3.82 -9.66 8.29
N GLU A 92 4.73 -8.74 8.01
CA GLU A 92 4.85 -7.49 8.77
C GLU A 92 3.75 -6.51 8.35
N VAL A 93 2.89 -6.10 9.27
CA VAL A 93 1.84 -5.12 9.00
C VAL A 93 2.29 -3.73 9.46
N VAL A 94 2.48 -2.82 8.50
CA VAL A 94 2.97 -1.46 8.74
C VAL A 94 1.82 -0.46 8.65
N GLY A 95 1.53 0.20 9.76
CA GLY A 95 0.48 1.21 9.86
C GLY A 95 0.99 2.62 9.57
N VAL A 96 0.49 3.24 8.51
CA VAL A 96 0.87 4.60 8.09
C VAL A 96 -0.32 5.57 8.19
N ASN A 97 -0.02 6.83 8.48
CA ASN A 97 -1.03 7.91 8.56
C ASN A 97 -0.94 8.91 7.41
N LYS A 98 0.24 9.05 6.81
CA LYS A 98 0.51 10.01 5.74
C LYS A 98 1.48 9.45 4.72
N ILE A 99 1.46 10.01 3.51
CA ILE A 99 2.30 9.56 2.41
C ILE A 99 3.80 9.78 2.66
N GLU A 100 4.19 10.80 3.41
CA GLU A 100 5.60 11.06 3.73
C GLU A 100 6.21 9.91 4.55
N GLN A 101 5.41 9.27 5.42
CA GLN A 101 5.87 8.09 6.16
C GLN A 101 6.13 6.92 5.22
N VAL A 102 5.27 6.74 4.20
CA VAL A 102 5.44 5.69 3.20
C VAL A 102 6.73 5.94 2.40
N PHE A 103 6.97 7.19 2.02
CA PHE A 103 8.20 7.58 1.34
C PHE A 103 9.44 7.26 2.18
N GLU A 104 9.44 7.63 3.46
CA GLU A 104 10.54 7.33 4.39
C GLU A 104 10.76 5.81 4.55
N TYR A 105 9.69 5.01 4.62
CA TYR A 105 9.80 3.55 4.70
C TYR A 105 10.37 2.88 3.45
N LEU A 106 10.09 3.44 2.26
CA LEU A 106 10.46 2.84 0.98
C LEU A 106 11.80 3.33 0.46
N PHE A 107 12.17 4.58 0.76
CA PHE A 107 13.27 5.29 0.10
C PHE A 107 14.23 5.99 1.08
N GLY A 108 13.95 5.96 2.38
CA GLY A 108 14.80 6.50 3.45
C GLY A 108 15.85 5.52 3.98
#